data_AF-A0A1A8IEP4-F1
#
_entry.id   AF-A0A1A8IEP4-F1
#
_cell.length_a   1.000
_cell.length_b   1.000
_cell.length_c   1.000
_cell.angle_alpha   90.00
_cell.angle_beta   90.00
_cell.angle_gamma   90.00
#
_symmetry.space_group_name_H-M   'P 1'
#
loop_
_entity.id
_entity.type
_entity.pdbx_description
1 polymer ?
#
loop_
_entity_poly.entity_id
_entity_poly.type
_entity_poly.pdbx_seq_one_letter_code
_entity_poly.pdbx_strand_id
1 'polypeptide(L)'
;LNLFELGCINATEWAIYQDWHSFLVEQFGHRVELQGIIYLRSSPQKCMERLRRRGRHEENEVKLDYLDKLHVQHERWLVEKSTEIHFDKLKKVPVLLLDAGVEFQSDPEVQEQFITKVKNFLDAL
;
A
#
# COMPACT_ATOMS: atom_id res chain seq x y z
N LEU A 1 4.22 11.66 -2.68
CA LEU A 1 4.02 12.77 -1.74
C LEU A 1 2.95 12.36 -0.75
N ASN A 2 3.15 12.58 0.56
CA ASN A 2 2.11 12.42 1.58
C ASN A 2 1.26 13.71 1.71
N LEU A 3 0.21 13.70 2.55
CA LEU A 3 -0.69 14.87 2.72
C LEU A 3 0.04 16.11 3.27
N PHE A 4 1.10 15.93 4.04
CA PHE A 4 1.95 17.02 4.52
C PHE A 4 2.75 17.64 3.38
N GLU A 5 3.39 16.82 2.54
CA GLU A 5 4.13 17.27 1.35
C GLU A 5 3.21 17.90 0.29
N LEU A 6 1.92 17.53 0.27
CA LEU A 6 0.89 18.15 -0.56
C LEU A 6 0.34 19.47 0.01
N GLY A 7 0.76 19.87 1.22
CA GLY A 7 0.28 21.08 1.90
C GLY A 7 -1.16 20.99 2.41
N CYS A 8 -1.74 19.78 2.47
CA CYS A 8 -3.10 19.57 2.98
C CYS A 8 -3.17 19.59 4.51
N ILE A 9 -2.04 19.32 5.18
CA ILE A 9 -1.89 19.44 6.63
C ILE A 9 -0.65 20.29 6.93
N ASN A 10 -0.74 21.11 7.97
CA ASN A 10 0.35 22.01 8.37
C ASN A 10 1.38 21.29 9.27
N ALA A 11 2.48 21.98 9.59
CA ALA A 11 3.57 21.42 10.39
C ALA A 11 3.13 20.97 11.79
N THR A 12 2.20 21.69 12.42
CA THR A 12 1.67 21.33 13.74
C THR A 12 0.81 20.08 13.66
N GLU A 13 -0.10 20.00 12.69
CA GLU A 13 -0.95 18.81 12.47
C GLU A 13 -0.09 17.58 12.14
N TRP A 14 0.93 17.75 11.30
CA TRP A 14 1.87 16.68 10.97
C TRP A 14 2.70 16.23 12.18
N ALA A 15 3.16 17.16 13.01
CA ALA A 15 3.87 16.83 14.24
C ALA A 15 2.98 16.04 15.21
N ILE A 16 1.74 16.49 15.43
CA ILE A 16 0.77 15.79 16.28
C ILE A 16 0.47 14.39 15.73
N TYR A 17 0.25 14.26 14.42
CA TYR A 17 0.01 12.97 13.77
C TYR A 17 1.15 11.99 14.01
N GLN A 18 2.40 12.43 13.80
CA GLN A 18 3.58 11.59 13.98
C GLN A 18 3.81 11.19 15.43
N ASP A 19 3.57 12.10 16.37
CA ASP A 19 3.72 11.85 17.81
C ASP A 19 2.72 10.79 18.29
N TRP A 20 1.44 10.97 17.94
CA TRP A 20 0.39 9.99 18.24
C TRP A 20 0.66 8.62 17.61
N HIS A 21 1.07 8.61 16.34
CA HIS A 21 1.40 7.37 15.65
C HIS A 21 2.57 6.65 16.33
N SER A 22 3.64 7.36 16.67
CA SER A 22 4.81 6.80 17.33
C SER A 22 4.47 6.23 18.70
N PHE A 23 3.69 6.97 19.50
CA PHE A 23 3.21 6.51 20.80
C PHE A 23 2.37 5.22 20.67
N LEU A 24 1.39 5.18 19.76
CA LEU A 24 0.54 4.01 19.60
C LEU A 24 1.34 2.77 19.17
N VAL A 25 2.32 2.93 18.29
CA VAL A 25 3.15 1.81 17.85
C VAL A 25 4.11 1.37 18.96
N GLU A 26 4.63 2.28 19.78
CA GLU A 26 5.44 1.90 20.95
C GLU A 26 4.62 1.08 21.96
N GLN A 27 3.39 1.53 22.26
CA GLN A 27 2.53 0.86 23.25
C GLN A 27 1.93 -0.45 22.74
N PHE A 28 1.52 -0.50 21.47
CA PHE A 28 0.72 -1.59 20.92
C PHE A 28 1.34 -2.32 19.73
N GLY A 29 2.46 -1.83 19.19
CA GLY A 29 3.11 -2.37 17.99
C GLY A 29 3.39 -3.86 18.07
N HIS A 30 3.83 -4.34 19.24
CA HIS A 30 4.08 -5.76 19.50
C HIS A 30 2.84 -6.66 19.32
N ARG A 31 1.63 -6.10 19.44
CA ARG A 31 0.37 -6.84 19.27
C ARG A 31 -0.13 -6.86 17.84
N VAL A 32 0.42 -5.99 16.99
CA VAL A 32 0.00 -5.80 15.60
C VAL A 32 1.17 -6.03 14.63
N GLU A 33 2.16 -6.82 15.05
CA GLU A 33 3.31 -7.14 14.21
C GLU A 33 2.89 -7.93 12.97
N LEU A 34 3.39 -7.49 11.82
CA LEU A 34 3.13 -8.14 10.55
C LEU A 34 4.18 -9.22 10.30
N GLN A 35 3.73 -10.41 9.92
CA GLN A 35 4.60 -11.51 9.47
C GLN A 35 4.89 -11.42 7.97
N GLY A 36 4.00 -10.82 7.19
CA GLY A 36 4.17 -10.64 5.75
C GLY A 36 3.25 -9.54 5.20
N ILE A 37 3.59 -9.00 4.03
CA ILE A 37 2.78 -8.03 3.30
C ILE A 37 2.49 -8.59 1.91
N ILE A 38 1.24 -8.54 1.46
CA ILE A 38 0.87 -8.86 0.08
C ILE A 38 0.62 -7.55 -0.66
N TYR A 39 1.48 -7.22 -1.61
CA TYR A 39 1.37 -6.01 -2.42
C TYR A 39 0.70 -6.31 -3.77
N LEU A 40 -0.54 -5.83 -3.92
CA LEU A 40 -1.29 -5.86 -5.18
C LEU A 40 -0.84 -4.68 -6.07
N ARG A 41 0.18 -4.92 -6.89
CA ARG A 41 0.77 -3.90 -7.76
C ARG A 41 -0.05 -3.76 -9.04
N SER A 42 -0.40 -2.53 -9.40
CA SER A 42 -1.09 -2.19 -10.65
C SER A 42 -0.67 -0.79 -11.09
N SER A 43 -0.73 -0.52 -12.40
CA SER A 43 -0.44 0.81 -12.93
C SER A 43 -1.50 1.83 -12.48
N PRO A 44 -1.12 3.12 -12.30
CA PRO A 44 -2.05 4.20 -11.99
C PRO A 44 -3.20 4.33 -12.99
N GLN A 45 -2.95 4.08 -14.27
CA GLN A 45 -3.96 4.13 -15.33
C GLN A 45 -5.04 3.04 -15.13
N LYS A 46 -4.61 1.81 -14.83
CA LYS A 46 -5.55 0.71 -14.57
C LYS A 46 -6.30 0.90 -13.24
N CYS A 47 -5.65 1.49 -12.24
CA CYS A 47 -6.32 1.92 -11.01
C CYS A 47 -7.39 2.99 -11.28
N MET A 48 -7.09 3.98 -12.12
CA MET A 48 -8.04 5.04 -12.51
C MET A 48 -9.26 4.46 -13.26
N GLU A 49 -9.03 3.55 -14.20
CA GLU A 49 -10.11 2.86 -14.91
C GLU A 49 -11.04 2.13 -13.93
N ARG A 50 -10.46 1.37 -12.99
CA ARG A 50 -11.21 0.62 -11.97
C ARG A 50 -11.96 1.53 -11.00
N LEU A 51 -11.36 2.66 -10.62
CA LEU A 51 -12.00 3.68 -9.78
C LEU A 51 -13.25 4.24 -10.46
N ARG A 52 -13.12 4.64 -11.74
CA ARG A 52 -14.25 5.12 -12.56
C ARG A 52 -15.33 4.06 -12.73
N ARG A 53 -14.94 2.81 -13.01
CA ARG A 53 -15.86 1.67 -13.15
C ARG A 53 -16.64 1.41 -11.85
N ARG A 54 -16.01 1.62 -10.69
CA ARG A 54 -16.65 1.46 -9.37
C ARG A 54 -17.67 2.56 -9.07
N GLY A 55 -17.46 3.78 -9.60
CA GLY A 55 -18.46 4.85 -9.59
C GLY A 55 -18.79 5.43 -8.21
N ARG A 56 -17.83 5.47 -7.27
CA ARG A 56 -18.01 6.12 -5.97
C ARG A 56 -17.97 7.64 -6.12
N HIS A 57 -18.97 8.31 -5.58
CA HIS A 57 -19.12 9.75 -5.75
C HIS A 57 -17.96 10.54 -5.14
N GLU A 58 -17.47 10.10 -3.98
CA GLU A 58 -16.38 10.71 -3.21
C GLU A 58 -15.03 10.64 -3.93
N GLU A 59 -14.90 9.76 -4.93
CA GLU A 59 -13.64 9.54 -5.66
C GLU A 59 -13.63 10.20 -7.05
N ASN A 60 -14.73 10.85 -7.46
CA ASN A 60 -14.87 11.44 -8.79
C ASN A 60 -13.83 12.54 -9.10
N GLU A 61 -13.35 13.23 -8.07
CA GLU A 61 -12.35 14.30 -8.22
C GLU A 61 -10.90 13.78 -8.22
N VAL A 62 -10.69 12.48 -8.00
CA VAL A 62 -9.35 11.89 -7.98
C VAL A 62 -8.71 12.00 -9.36
N LYS A 63 -7.53 12.62 -9.41
CA LYS A 63 -6.75 12.83 -10.64
C LYS A 63 -5.68 11.74 -10.79
N LEU A 64 -5.27 11.50 -12.03
CA LEU A 64 -4.24 10.50 -12.34
C LEU A 64 -2.91 10.82 -11.65
N ASP A 65 -2.48 12.09 -11.64
CA ASP A 65 -1.27 12.55 -10.95
C ASP A 65 -1.27 12.20 -9.45
N TYR A 66 -2.43 12.19 -8.80
CA TYR A 66 -2.53 11.75 -7.40
C TYR A 66 -2.27 10.25 -7.27
N LEU A 67 -2.81 9.43 -8.18
CA LEU A 67 -2.55 7.99 -8.21
C LEU A 67 -1.08 7.69 -8.56
N ASP A 68 -0.46 8.46 -9.45
CA ASP A 68 0.98 8.35 -9.77
C ASP A 68 1.82 8.62 -8.50
N LYS A 69 1.50 9.67 -7.76
CA LYS A 69 2.16 10.00 -6.49
C LYS A 69 2.01 8.89 -5.46
N LEU A 70 0.82 8.30 -5.34
CA LEU A 70 0.58 7.17 -4.44
C LEU A 70 1.36 5.93 -4.88
N HIS A 71 1.37 5.62 -6.19
CA HIS A 71 2.11 4.49 -6.73
C HIS A 71 3.60 4.59 -6.40
N VAL A 72 4.21 5.75 -6.61
CA VAL A 72 5.63 6.00 -6.23
C VAL A 72 5.89 5.74 -4.75
N GLN A 73 4.96 6.09 -3.84
CA GLN A 73 5.14 5.78 -2.41
C GLN A 73 5.12 4.27 -2.14
N HIS A 74 4.23 3.53 -2.80
CA HIS A 74 4.17 2.07 -2.65
C HIS A 74 5.42 1.39 -3.22
N GLU A 75 5.92 1.83 -4.38
CA GLU A 75 7.16 1.30 -4.97
C GLU A 75 8.36 1.55 -4.05
N ARG A 76 8.52 2.78 -3.55
CA ARG A 76 9.60 3.14 -2.60
C ARG A 76 9.54 2.31 -1.33
N TRP A 77 8.35 2.05 -0.81
CA TRP A 77 8.19 1.35 0.46
C TRP A 77 8.29 -0.18 0.30
N LEU A 78 7.57 -0.76 -0.64
CA LEU A 78 7.35 -2.20 -0.71
C LEU A 78 8.32 -2.92 -1.65
N VAL A 79 8.85 -2.21 -2.65
CA VAL A 79 9.76 -2.76 -3.67
C VAL A 79 11.20 -2.30 -3.43
N GLU A 80 11.45 -0.99 -3.47
CA GLU A 80 12.80 -0.42 -3.36
C GLU A 80 13.34 -0.44 -1.93
N LYS A 81 12.46 -0.55 -0.93
CA LYS A 81 12.79 -0.46 0.50
C LYS A 81 13.57 0.83 0.86
N SER A 82 13.30 1.91 0.13
CA SER A 82 13.97 3.21 0.24
C SER A 82 13.24 4.21 1.14
N THR A 83 12.01 3.90 1.53
CA THR A 83 11.25 4.73 2.49
C THR A 83 11.82 4.58 3.89
N GLU A 84 12.14 5.69 4.54
CA GLU A 84 12.52 5.68 5.95
C GLU A 84 11.30 5.32 6.81
N ILE A 85 11.43 4.25 7.59
CA ILE A 85 10.41 3.77 8.51
C ILE A 85 11.03 3.75 9.90
N HIS A 86 10.31 4.29 10.87
CA HIS A 86 10.72 4.34 12.29
C HIS A 86 10.62 2.98 13.00
N PHE A 87 10.27 1.91 12.28
CA PHE A 87 10.05 0.57 12.82
C PHE A 87 10.92 -0.46 12.10
N ASP A 88 12.05 -0.82 12.72
CA ASP A 88 13.04 -1.70 12.11
C ASP A 88 12.50 -3.10 11.77
N LYS A 89 11.49 -3.58 12.51
CA LYS A 89 10.83 -4.85 12.20
C LYS A 89 10.15 -4.83 10.83
N LEU A 90 9.45 -3.75 10.50
CA LEU A 90 8.77 -3.57 9.20
C LEU A 90 9.74 -3.56 8.01
N LYS A 91 11.01 -3.15 8.21
CA LYS A 91 12.04 -3.19 7.17
C LYS A 91 12.36 -4.61 6.71
N LYS A 92 12.19 -5.60 7.60
CA LYS A 92 12.53 -7.02 7.35
C LYS A 92 11.33 -7.88 6.97
N VAL A 93 10.11 -7.33 7.01
CA VAL A 93 8.90 -8.09 6.71
C VAL A 93 8.91 -8.50 5.23
N PRO A 94 8.77 -9.80 4.92
CA PRO A 94 8.72 -10.29 3.55
C PRO A 94 7.49 -9.72 2.81
N VAL A 95 7.67 -9.45 1.53
CA VAL A 95 6.61 -8.89 0.67
C VAL A 95 6.37 -9.80 -0.52
N LEU A 96 5.14 -10.27 -0.67
CA LEU A 96 4.68 -10.95 -1.88
C LEU A 96 4.13 -9.91 -2.86
N LEU A 97 4.73 -9.79 -4.04
CA LEU A 97 4.24 -8.94 -5.11
C LEU A 97 3.31 -9.74 -6.03
N LEU A 98 2.09 -9.25 -6.20
CA LEU A 98 1.12 -9.78 -7.16
C LEU A 98 0.79 -8.70 -8.19
N ASP A 99 0.92 -9.03 -9.47
CA ASP A 99 0.59 -8.12 -10.58
C ASP A 99 -0.92 -8.05 -10.76
N ALA A 100 -1.58 -7.21 -9.97
CA ALA A 100 -3.00 -6.90 -10.13
C ALA A 100 -3.29 -6.11 -11.43
N GLY A 101 -2.31 -5.87 -12.29
CA GLY A 101 -2.47 -5.34 -13.62
C GLY A 101 -3.07 -6.32 -14.63
N VAL A 102 -3.12 -7.62 -14.35
CA VAL A 102 -3.85 -8.59 -15.19
C VAL A 102 -5.35 -8.61 -14.86
N GLU A 103 -6.16 -9.25 -15.71
CA GLU A 103 -7.59 -9.45 -15.41
C GLU A 103 -7.71 -10.61 -14.43
N PHE A 104 -8.23 -10.34 -13.23
CA PHE A 104 -8.39 -11.34 -12.17
C PHE A 104 -9.86 -11.70 -11.96
N GLN A 105 -10.79 -10.78 -12.22
CA GLN A 105 -12.20 -10.96 -11.86
C GLN A 105 -12.86 -12.04 -12.72
N SER A 106 -12.48 -12.14 -14.00
CA SER A 106 -13.08 -13.05 -14.97
C SER A 106 -12.15 -14.15 -15.48
N ASP A 107 -10.88 -14.17 -15.06
CA ASP A 107 -9.88 -15.12 -15.52
C ASP A 107 -9.57 -16.16 -14.41
N PRO A 108 -10.09 -17.39 -14.53
CA PRO A 108 -9.88 -18.44 -13.52
C PRO A 108 -8.42 -18.88 -13.40
N GLU A 109 -7.63 -18.78 -14.47
CA GLU A 109 -6.23 -19.19 -14.45
C GLU A 109 -5.42 -18.22 -13.60
N VAL A 110 -5.63 -16.91 -13.80
CA VAL A 110 -5.01 -15.87 -12.97
C VAL A 110 -5.44 -16.00 -11.50
N GLN A 111 -6.71 -16.33 -11.23
CA GLN A 111 -7.19 -16.58 -9.87
C GLN A 111 -6.43 -17.71 -9.19
N GLU A 112 -6.31 -18.86 -9.85
CA GLU A 112 -5.60 -20.02 -9.31
C GLU A 112 -4.11 -19.72 -9.09
N GLN A 113 -3.47 -19.02 -10.03
CA GLN A 113 -2.08 -18.58 -9.89
C GLN A 113 -1.89 -17.67 -8.66
N PHE A 114 -2.80 -16.73 -8.41
CA PHE A 114 -2.73 -15.83 -7.25
C PHE A 114 -2.92 -16.59 -5.95
N ILE A 115 -3.93 -17.47 -5.90
CA ILE A 115 -4.19 -18.32 -4.72
C ILE A 115 -2.98 -19.19 -4.40
N THR A 116 -2.37 -19.80 -5.42
CA THR A 116 -1.17 -20.63 -5.26
C THR A 116 0.01 -19.81 -4.73
N LYS A 117 0.27 -18.63 -5.30
CA LYS A 117 1.33 -17.74 -4.82
C LYS A 117 1.11 -17.31 -3.36
N VAL A 118 -0.12 -17.00 -2.98
CA VAL A 118 -0.46 -16.63 -1.61
C VAL A 118 -0.28 -17.79 -0.65
N LYS A 119 -0.75 -19.00 -1.00
CA LYS A 119 -0.54 -20.21 -0.18
C LYS A 119 0.94 -20.47 0.06
N ASN A 120 1.74 -20.51 -1.01
CA ASN A 120 3.18 -20.73 -0.91
C ASN A 120 3.88 -19.65 -0.08
N PHE A 121 3.43 -18.40 -0.17
CA PHE A 121 3.96 -17.32 0.64
C PHE A 121 3.65 -17.52 2.12
N LEU A 122 2.40 -17.84 2.46
CA LEU A 122 1.98 -18.09 3.84
C LEU A 122 2.69 -19.31 4.45
N ASP A 123 2.91 -20.37 3.66
CA ASP A 123 3.64 -21.57 4.10
C ASP A 123 5.14 -21.31 4.35
N ALA A 124 5.68 -20.23 3.78
CA ALA A 124 7.09 -19.85 3.91
C ALA A 124 7.36 -18.79 5.00
N LEU A 125 6.31 -18.27 5.66
CA LEU A 125 6.40 -17.32 6.78
C LEU A 125 6.71 -18.04 8.11
#